data_AF-A0A256ZU19-F1
#
_entry.id   AF-A0A256ZU19-F1
#
_cell.length_a   1.000
_cell.length_b   1.000
_cell.length_c   1.000
_cell.angle_alpha   90.00
_cell.angle_beta   90.00
_cell.angle_gamma   90.00
#
_symmetry.space_group_name_H-M   'P 1'
#
loop_
_entity.id
_entity.type
_entity.pdbx_description
1 polymer ?
#
loop_
_entity_poly.entity_id
_entity_poly.type
_entity_poly.pdbx_seq_one_letter_code
_entity_poly.pdbx_strand_id
1 'polypeptide(L)'
;MFIGAGIGLAFGRPDVGGAIGMGIGFLLMGLIRVKNVEPTPVTFSLPKNFGNIFLSILGVIVILVGISILFNPEFLYPYIASFSIVVIGLLILLAGLARYGKKETQKTVE
;
A
#
# COMPACT_ATOMS: atom_id res chain seq x y z
N MET A 1 -6.18 -10.31 -12.28
CA MET A 1 -5.37 -11.47 -11.84
C MET A 1 -4.76 -11.26 -10.44
N PHE A 2 -3.74 -10.40 -10.25
CA PHE A 2 -3.06 -10.25 -8.94
C PHE A 2 -3.96 -9.81 -7.77
N ILE A 3 -4.86 -8.85 -8.01
CA ILE A 3 -5.82 -8.41 -6.98
C ILE A 3 -6.73 -9.57 -6.56
N GLY A 4 -7.26 -10.33 -7.51
CA GLY A 4 -8.10 -11.49 -7.23
C GLY A 4 -7.35 -12.60 -6.51
N ALA A 5 -6.13 -12.92 -6.93
CA ALA A 5 -5.29 -13.92 -6.26
C ALA A 5 -4.92 -13.47 -4.83
N GLY A 6 -4.64 -12.18 -4.63
CA GLY A 6 -4.36 -11.61 -3.30
C GLY A 6 -5.56 -11.70 -2.36
N ILE A 7 -6.76 -11.40 -2.85
CA ILE A 7 -8.00 -11.61 -2.07
C ILE A 7 -8.20 -13.11 -1.80
N GLY A 8 -8.00 -13.98 -2.79
CA GLY A 8 -8.11 -15.44 -2.62
C GLY A 8 -7.13 -16.02 -1.61
N LEU A 9 -5.93 -15.43 -1.50
CA LEU A 9 -4.92 -15.80 -0.53
C LEU A 9 -5.37 -15.51 0.91
N ALA A 10 -6.12 -14.41 1.14
CA ALA A 10 -6.72 -14.12 2.45
C ALA A 10 -7.72 -15.19 2.91
N PHE A 11 -8.31 -15.94 1.97
CA PHE A 11 -9.22 -17.06 2.25
C PHE A 11 -8.56 -18.44 2.09
N GLY A 12 -7.23 -18.50 1.95
CA GLY A 12 -6.47 -19.75 1.78
C GLY A 12 -6.72 -20.47 0.45
N ARG A 13 -7.38 -19.82 -0.51
CA ARG A 13 -7.70 -20.38 -1.83
C ARG A 13 -7.31 -19.39 -2.94
N PRO A 14 -5.99 -19.20 -3.17
CA PRO A 14 -5.49 -18.28 -4.19
C PRO A 14 -5.96 -18.67 -5.60
N ASP A 15 -6.17 -19.97 -5.87
CA ASP A 15 -6.60 -20.48 -7.18
C ASP A 15 -8.00 -19.96 -7.55
N VAL A 16 -8.93 -19.95 -6.59
CA VAL A 16 -10.29 -19.46 -6.78
C VAL A 16 -10.31 -17.94 -6.92
N GLY A 17 -9.55 -17.24 -6.07
CA GLY A 17 -9.43 -15.79 -6.18
C GLY A 17 -8.78 -15.35 -7.50
N GLY A 18 -7.79 -16.09 -7.98
CA GLY A 18 -7.16 -15.89 -9.28
C GLY A 18 -8.15 -16.07 -10.42
N ALA A 19 -8.95 -17.15 -10.41
CA ALA A 19 -10.00 -17.41 -11.40
C ALA A 19 -11.06 -16.30 -11.42
N ILE A 20 -11.54 -15.86 -10.25
CA ILE A 20 -12.48 -14.73 -10.12
C ILE A 20 -11.84 -13.45 -10.68
N GLY A 21 -10.60 -13.18 -10.31
CA GLY A 21 -9.86 -12.01 -10.78
C GLY A 21 -9.51 -12.03 -12.27
N MET A 22 -9.52 -13.19 -12.92
CA MET A 22 -9.42 -13.33 -14.37
C MET A 22 -10.79 -13.12 -15.04
N GLY A 23 -11.85 -13.74 -14.52
CA GLY A 23 -13.21 -13.58 -15.05
C GLY A 23 -13.70 -12.12 -15.03
N ILE A 24 -13.55 -11.44 -13.89
CA ILE A 24 -13.91 -10.02 -13.77
C ILE A 24 -13.09 -9.14 -14.73
N GLY A 25 -11.78 -9.42 -14.84
CA GLY A 25 -10.90 -8.70 -15.76
C GLY A 25 -11.30 -8.88 -17.23
N PHE A 26 -11.70 -10.09 -17.62
CA PHE A 26 -12.19 -10.40 -18.96
C PHE A 26 -13.50 -9.66 -19.28
N LEU A 27 -14.47 -9.68 -18.35
CA LEU A 27 -15.74 -8.97 -18.52
C LEU A 27 -15.54 -7.46 -18.64
N LEU A 28 -14.70 -6.86 -17.80
CA LEU A 28 -14.33 -5.44 -17.88
C LEU A 28 -13.71 -5.09 -19.24
N MET A 29 -12.80 -5.92 -19.74
CA MET A 29 -12.16 -5.69 -21.03
C MET A 29 -13.16 -5.74 -22.19
N GLY A 30 -14.12 -6.68 -22.15
CA GLY A 30 -15.23 -6.74 -23.10
C GLY A 30 -16.14 -5.51 -23.03
N LEU A 31 -16.47 -5.06 -21.82
CA LEU A 31 -17.35 -3.92 -21.59
C LEU A 31 -16.72 -2.59 -22.06
N ILE A 32 -15.42 -2.40 -21.82
CA ILE A 32 -14.64 -1.27 -22.35
C ILE A 32 -14.63 -1.29 -23.89
N ARG A 33 -14.45 -2.48 -24.49
CA ARG A 33 -14.41 -2.66 -25.95
C ARG A 33 -15.76 -2.39 -26.61
N VAL A 34 -16.86 -2.86 -26.03
CA VAL A 34 -18.22 -2.65 -26.56
C VAL A 34 -18.62 -1.18 -26.50
N LYS A 35 -18.22 -0.48 -25.43
CA LYS A 35 -18.56 0.93 -25.25
C LYS A 35 -17.73 1.89 -26.11
N ASN A 36 -16.84 1.37 -26.96
CA ASN A 36 -15.90 2.11 -27.82
C ASN A 36 -15.21 3.26 -27.08
N VAL A 37 -14.96 3.06 -25.78
CA VAL A 37 -14.13 3.98 -25.02
C VAL A 37 -12.74 3.70 -25.54
N GLU A 38 -12.24 4.59 -26.40
CA GLU A 38 -10.82 4.61 -26.71
C GLU A 38 -10.11 4.48 -25.36
N PRO A 39 -9.24 3.47 -25.17
CA PRO A 39 -8.41 3.41 -24.00
C PRO A 39 -7.48 4.61 -24.13
N THR A 40 -7.97 5.79 -23.72
CA THR A 40 -7.13 6.91 -23.34
C THR A 40 -6.05 6.25 -22.51
N PRO A 41 -4.76 6.37 -22.90
CA PRO A 41 -3.70 5.74 -22.14
C PRO A 41 -3.97 6.21 -20.74
N VAL A 42 -4.38 5.28 -19.88
CA VAL A 42 -4.73 5.62 -18.52
C VAL A 42 -3.35 5.86 -17.95
N THR A 43 -2.89 7.09 -18.17
CA THR A 43 -2.10 7.83 -17.24
C THR A 43 -3.04 7.99 -16.05
N PHE A 44 -3.34 6.85 -15.39
CA PHE A 44 -3.20 6.72 -13.96
C PHE A 44 -1.79 7.22 -13.67
N SER A 45 -1.63 8.54 -13.80
CA SER A 45 -0.62 9.31 -13.15
C SER A 45 -1.03 9.08 -11.71
N LEU A 46 -0.46 8.02 -11.12
CA LEU A 46 -0.62 7.76 -9.70
C LEU A 46 -0.39 9.12 -9.08
N PRO A 47 -1.40 9.67 -8.37
CA PRO A 47 -1.33 11.05 -7.91
C PRO A 47 0.02 11.15 -7.22
N LYS A 48 0.82 12.18 -7.53
CA LYS A 48 2.24 12.19 -7.11
C LYS A 48 2.39 11.87 -5.60
N ASN A 49 1.35 12.09 -4.81
CA ASN A 49 1.24 11.82 -3.38
C ASN A 49 0.86 10.38 -2.97
N PHE A 50 0.47 9.49 -3.88
CA PHE A 50 0.12 8.09 -3.59
C PHE A 50 1.28 7.37 -2.89
N GLY A 51 2.50 7.55 -3.40
CA GLY A 51 3.70 7.01 -2.76
C GLY A 51 3.91 7.53 -1.33
N ASN A 52 3.66 8.82 -1.07
CA ASN A 52 3.82 9.39 0.27
C ASN A 52 2.71 8.93 1.23
N ILE A 53 1.47 8.85 0.75
CA ILE A 53 0.32 8.37 1.54
C ILE A 53 0.56 6.91 1.92
N PHE A 54 0.97 6.08 0.96
CA PHE A 54 1.31 4.68 1.19
C PHE A 54 2.47 4.53 2.19
N LEU A 55 3.54 5.31 2.04
CA LEU A 55 4.69 5.28 2.94
C LEU A 55 4.33 5.72 4.37
N SER A 56 3.44 6.71 4.50
CA SER A 56 2.96 7.17 5.80
C SER A 56 2.09 6.12 6.49
N ILE A 57 1.16 5.48 5.76
CA ILE A 57 0.34 4.38 6.28
C ILE A 57 1.23 3.21 6.72
N LEU A 58 2.24 2.86 5.91
CA LEU A 58 3.20 1.81 6.25
C LEU A 58 3.95 2.14 7.55
N GLY A 59 4.43 3.37 7.71
CA GLY A 59 5.09 3.82 8.94
C GLY A 59 4.20 3.67 10.18
N VAL A 60 2.92 4.06 10.09
CA VAL A 60 1.95 3.89 11.18
C VAL A 60 1.77 2.42 11.56
N ILE A 61 1.62 1.53 10.57
CA ILE A 61 1.48 0.08 10.81
C ILE A 61 2.71 -0.47 11.53
N VAL A 62 3.92 -0.10 11.11
CA VAL A 62 5.16 -0.55 11.73
C VAL A 62 5.28 -0.07 13.18
N ILE A 63 4.89 1.17 13.47
CA ILE A 63 4.86 1.70 14.85
C ILE A 63 3.88 0.90 15.70
N LEU A 64 2.65 0.65 15.21
CA LEU A 64 1.65 -0.13 15.93
C LEU A 64 2.14 -1.55 16.23
N VAL A 65 2.79 -2.21 15.27
CA VAL A 65 3.40 -3.54 15.47
C VAL A 65 4.49 -3.47 16.55
N GLY A 66 5.39 -2.49 16.49
CA GLY A 66 6.44 -2.31 17.50
C GLY A 66 5.88 -2.06 18.91
N ILE A 67 4.80 -1.28 19.03
CA ILE A 67 4.09 -1.05 20.29
C ILE A 67 3.43 -2.34 20.78
N SER A 68 2.76 -3.10 19.91
CA SER A 68 2.09 -4.36 20.29
C SER A 68 3.08 -5.41 20.83
N ILE A 69 4.28 -5.50 20.26
CA ILE A 69 5.34 -6.40 20.75
C ILE A 69 5.85 -5.94 22.13
N LEU A 70 5.89 -4.62 22.38
CA LEU A 70 6.30 -4.07 23.68
C LEU A 70 5.33 -4.46 24.80
N PHE A 71 4.03 -4.55 24.50
CA PHE A 71 2.99 -4.97 25.47
C PHE A 71 2.90 -6.48 25.68
N ASN A 72 3.39 -7.31 24.73
CA ASN A 72 3.41 -8.78 24.84
C ASN A 72 4.83 -9.33 24.62
N PRO A 73 5.69 -9.29 25.65
CA PRO A 73 7.11 -9.60 25.54
C PRO A 73 7.46 -11.08 25.28
N GLU A 74 6.47 -11.97 25.15
CA GLU A 74 6.67 -13.40 24.88
C GLU A 74 7.12 -13.70 23.42
N PHE A 75 6.97 -12.75 22.48
CA PHE A 75 7.09 -13.06 21.05
C PHE A 75 8.49 -12.93 20.43
N LEU A 76 9.40 -12.09 20.94
CA LEU A 76 10.74 -11.89 20.38
C LEU A 76 11.53 -10.95 21.31
N TYR A 77 12.72 -11.34 21.78
CA TYR A 77 13.68 -10.53 22.59
C TYR A 77 13.22 -9.08 22.93
N PRO A 78 12.46 -8.89 24.02
CA PRO A 78 11.27 -8.02 24.04
C PRO A 78 11.50 -6.52 23.99
N TYR A 79 12.66 -6.03 24.41
CA TYR A 79 12.87 -4.60 24.56
C TYR A 79 13.73 -3.99 23.45
N ILE A 80 14.84 -4.64 23.11
CA ILE A 80 15.78 -4.12 22.11
C ILE A 80 15.18 -4.22 20.69
N ALA A 81 14.53 -5.34 20.38
CA ALA A 81 13.91 -5.55 19.07
C ALA A 81 12.71 -4.61 18.86
N SER A 82 11.83 -4.50 19.85
CA SER A 82 10.64 -3.64 19.81
C SER A 82 11.02 -2.16 19.69
N PHE A 83 12.01 -1.70 20.47
CA PHE A 83 12.50 -0.33 20.39
C PHE A 83 13.06 -0.02 19.00
N SER A 84 13.83 -0.95 18.43
CA SER A 84 14.38 -0.81 17.07
C SER A 84 13.27 -0.70 16.02
N ILE A 85 12.22 -1.53 16.13
CA ILE A 85 11.07 -1.51 15.22
C ILE A 85 10.30 -0.19 15.31
N VAL A 86 10.07 0.34 16.52
CA VAL A 86 9.40 1.63 16.71
C VAL A 86 10.23 2.77 16.11
N VAL A 87 11.54 2.78 16.33
CA VAL A 87 12.45 3.78 15.74
C VAL A 87 12.43 3.73 14.22
N ILE A 88 12.48 2.52 13.63
CA ILE A 88 12.38 2.33 12.18
C ILE A 88 11.03 2.82 11.66
N GLY A 89 9.93 2.48 12.33
CA GLY A 89 8.59 2.94 11.96
C GLY A 89 8.47 4.47 11.99
N LEU A 90 9.07 5.11 13.01
CA LEU A 90 9.11 6.57 13.12
C LEU A 90 9.89 7.21 11.97
N LEU A 91 11.05 6.65 11.61
CA LEU A 91 11.86 7.13 10.48
C LEU A 91 11.10 7.01 9.15
N ILE A 92 10.39 5.91 8.94
CA ILE A 92 9.56 5.69 7.73
C ILE A 92 8.42 6.72 7.67
N LEU A 93 7.74 6.97 8.81
CA LEU A 93 6.66 7.94 8.90
C LEU A 93 7.17 9.36 8.62
N LEU A 94 8.30 9.75 9.22
CA LEU A 94 8.95 11.03 8.99
C LEU A 94 9.39 11.20 7.54
N ALA A 95 9.92 10.16 6.90
CA ALA A 95 10.26 10.18 5.48
C ALA A 95 9.02 10.38 4.59
N GLY A 96 7.89 9.76 4.96
CA GLY A 96 6.60 9.96 4.29
C GLY A 96 6.09 11.40 4.41
N LEU A 97 6.15 11.98 5.61
CA LEU A 97 5.72 13.35 5.92
C LEU A 97 6.65 14.42 5.34
N ALA A 98 7.97 14.27 5.48
CA ALA A 98 8.94 15.24 4.96
C ALA A 98 8.86 15.35 3.43
N ARG A 99 8.60 14.24 2.75
CA ARG A 99 8.37 14.20 1.30
C ARG A 99 7.03 14.81 0.90
N TYR A 100 6.08 14.95 1.83
CA TYR A 100 4.82 15.67 1.63
C TYR A 100 5.05 17.19 1.71
N GLY A 101 5.77 17.66 2.75
CA GLY A 101 6.11 19.08 2.92
C GLY A 101 7.01 19.65 1.82
N LYS A 102 7.99 18.88 1.32
CA LYS A 102 8.91 19.34 0.27
C LYS A 102 8.21 19.62 -1.09
N LYS A 103 7.02 19.06 -1.32
CA LYS A 103 6.23 19.28 -2.53
C LYS A 103 5.42 20.58 -2.51
N GLU A 104 5.07 21.09 -1.34
CA GLU A 104 4.40 22.40 -1.24
C GLU A 104 5.38 23.52 -1.55
N THR A 105 6.61 23.44 -1.04
CA THR A 105 7.64 24.46 -1.29
C THR A 105 8.05 24.58 -2.75
N GLN A 106 7.96 23.50 -3.54
CA GLN A 106 8.31 23.54 -4.97
C GLN A 106 7.19 24.13 -5.84
N LYS A 107 5.94 24.18 -5.35
CA LYS A 107 4.80 24.76 -6.07
C LYS A 107 4.68 26.28 -5.92
N THR A 108 5.45 26.88 -5.01
CA THR A 108 5.43 28.32 -4.69
C THR A 108 6.58 29.09 -5.35
N VAL A 109 7.45 28.41 -6.11
CA VAL A 109 8.67 28.97 -6.71
C VAL A 109 8.67 28.88 -8.25
N GLU A 110 7.58 28.39 -8.86
CA GLU A 110 7.34 28.44 -10.31
C GLU A 110 6.29 29.49 -10.67
#